data_AF-A0A815EBN9-F1
#
_entry.id   AF-A0A815EBN9-F1
#
_cell.length_a   1.000
_cell.length_b   1.000
_cell.length_c   1.000
_cell.angle_alpha   90.00
_cell.angle_beta   90.00
_cell.angle_gamma   90.00
#
_symmetry.space_group_name_H-M   'P 1'
#
loop_
_entity.id
_entity.type
_entity.pdbx_description
1 polymer ?
#
loop_
_entity_poly.entity_id
_entity_poly.type
_entity_poly.pdbx_seq_one_letter_code
_entity_poly.pdbx_strand_id
1 'polypeptide(L)'
;MATATPSNRAKCFICEKEKILYLCDGCSKKFCLKDLTQHRQDLGKQFEGIENDRDQFYQKLVEQKKDKKKLPLIQQIDKWEEDSIKKIKQTAEECRQILTEDKNKHFIKIEQKLSQFTEQLKQSRQEDEFNEINLDEFKTQLTKLAEELAQPSNIRIQQDSTSLINKFSVVVSSGIRQENKYNDIGLNQFKRKKSEELDRSPNNSNPQILTSYINKSSIISSSSKYDNSI
;
A
#
# COMPACT_ATOMS: atom_id res chain seq x y z
N MET A 1 -47.17 11.97 -75.93
CA MET A 1 -46.72 11.39 -74.65
C MET A 1 -45.28 11.84 -74.42
N ALA A 2 -45.03 12.67 -73.40
CA ALA A 2 -43.68 13.10 -73.04
C ALA A 2 -43.21 12.29 -71.84
N THR A 3 -42.10 11.58 -72.00
CA THR A 3 -41.46 10.73 -71.00
C THR A 3 -40.76 11.59 -69.93
N ALA A 4 -41.21 11.49 -68.68
CA ALA A 4 -40.54 12.10 -67.53
C ALA A 4 -39.26 11.30 -67.19
N THR A 5 -38.10 11.92 -67.34
CA THR A 5 -36.83 11.40 -66.81
C THR A 5 -36.81 11.54 -65.28
N PRO A 6 -36.52 10.48 -64.50
CA PRO A 6 -36.41 10.56 -63.05
C PRO A 6 -35.17 11.38 -62.68
N SER A 7 -35.38 12.56 -62.07
CA SER A 7 -34.31 13.36 -61.48
C SER A 7 -33.78 12.64 -60.24
N ASN A 8 -32.67 11.92 -60.38
CA ASN A 8 -31.99 11.19 -59.30
C ASN A 8 -31.21 12.13 -58.35
N ARG A 9 -31.72 13.34 -58.12
CA ARG A 9 -31.06 14.40 -57.35
C ARG A 9 -31.52 14.34 -55.89
N ALA A 10 -30.82 13.54 -55.10
CA ALA A 10 -30.99 13.54 -53.65
C ALA A 10 -30.19 14.70 -53.00
N LYS A 11 -30.59 15.10 -51.78
CA LYS A 11 -29.92 16.17 -51.00
C LYS A 11 -28.80 15.60 -50.14
N CYS A 12 -27.69 16.34 -50.04
CA CYS A 12 -26.59 16.02 -49.12
C CYS A 12 -27.05 16.09 -47.66
N PHE A 13 -26.62 15.15 -46.81
CA PHE A 13 -26.94 15.13 -45.38
C PHE A 13 -26.43 16.35 -44.60
N ILE A 14 -25.33 16.99 -45.03
CA ILE A 14 -24.73 18.14 -44.32
C ILE A 14 -25.17 19.47 -44.93
N CYS A 15 -24.99 19.67 -46.23
CA CYS A 15 -25.25 20.98 -46.86
C CYS A 15 -26.62 21.12 -47.54
N GLU A 16 -27.44 20.06 -47.55
CA GLU A 16 -28.81 20.00 -48.12
C GLU A 16 -28.97 20.35 -49.61
N LYS A 17 -27.85 20.58 -50.31
CA LYS A 17 -27.85 20.88 -51.75
C LYS A 17 -28.03 19.60 -52.56
N GLU A 18 -28.85 19.70 -53.61
CA GLU A 18 -29.01 18.65 -54.62
C GLU A 18 -27.73 18.53 -55.48
N LYS A 19 -27.03 17.41 -55.33
CA LYS A 19 -25.74 17.14 -55.99
C LYS A 19 -25.58 15.65 -56.26
N ILE A 20 -24.51 15.28 -56.97
CA ILE A 20 -24.04 13.88 -56.97
C ILE A 20 -23.68 13.51 -55.54
N LEU A 21 -24.31 12.45 -55.04
CA LEU A 21 -24.12 11.97 -53.67
C LEU A 21 -23.40 10.64 -53.63
N TYR A 22 -22.63 10.47 -52.57
CA TYR A 22 -21.90 9.27 -52.23
C TYR A 22 -22.42 8.76 -50.89
N LEU A 23 -22.66 7.46 -50.79
CA LEU A 23 -23.07 6.81 -49.55
C LEU A 23 -21.82 6.53 -48.69
N CYS A 24 -21.87 6.84 -47.41
CA CYS A 24 -20.92 6.33 -46.43
C CYS A 24 -21.54 5.10 -45.75
N ASP A 25 -20.99 3.92 -45.99
CA ASP A 25 -21.54 2.67 -45.42
C ASP A 25 -21.49 2.66 -43.90
N GLY A 26 -20.47 3.29 -43.30
CA GLY A 26 -20.28 3.31 -41.84
C GLY A 26 -21.37 4.06 -41.07
N CYS A 27 -21.93 5.14 -41.62
CA CYS A 27 -23.02 5.88 -40.98
C CYS A 27 -24.33 5.87 -41.80
N SER A 28 -24.36 5.15 -42.93
CA SER A 28 -25.49 5.03 -43.86
C SER A 28 -26.06 6.37 -44.38
N LYS A 29 -25.25 7.44 -44.35
CA LYS A 29 -25.64 8.79 -44.80
C LYS A 29 -25.08 9.10 -46.19
N LYS A 30 -25.80 9.92 -46.95
CA LYS A 30 -25.40 10.35 -48.30
C LYS A 30 -24.81 11.76 -48.26
N PHE A 31 -23.63 11.94 -48.83
CA PHE A 31 -22.86 13.20 -48.80
C PHE A 31 -22.49 13.65 -50.21
N CYS A 32 -22.38 14.96 -50.43
CA CYS A 32 -21.65 15.45 -51.60
C CYS A 32 -20.14 15.24 -51.39
N LEU A 33 -19.35 15.23 -52.47
CA LEU A 33 -17.91 14.91 -52.40
C LEU A 33 -17.14 15.74 -51.35
N LYS A 34 -17.41 17.06 -51.27
CA LYS A 34 -16.77 17.95 -50.29
C LYS A 34 -17.07 17.54 -48.85
N ASP A 35 -18.34 17.30 -48.55
CA ASP A 35 -18.80 16.96 -47.20
C ASP A 35 -18.40 15.54 -46.81
N LEU A 36 -18.27 14.62 -47.78
CA LEU A 36 -17.70 13.29 -47.56
C LEU A 36 -16.22 13.37 -47.18
N THR A 37 -15.45 14.22 -47.86
CA THR A 37 -14.03 14.43 -47.52
C THR A 37 -13.90 15.02 -46.12
N GLN A 38 -14.72 16.02 -45.77
CA GLN A 38 -14.73 16.59 -44.43
C GLN A 38 -15.10 15.53 -43.38
N HIS A 39 -16.15 14.74 -43.63
CA HIS A 39 -16.56 13.64 -42.75
C HIS A 39 -15.40 12.65 -42.49
N ARG A 40 -14.65 12.29 -43.54
CA ARG A 40 -13.46 11.42 -43.40
C ARG A 40 -12.33 12.08 -42.62
N GLN A 41 -12.10 13.38 -42.81
CA GLN A 41 -11.11 14.13 -42.02
C GLN A 41 -11.49 14.16 -40.54
N ASP A 42 -12.77 14.37 -40.22
CA ASP A 42 -13.26 14.38 -38.84
C ASP A 42 -13.16 12.99 -38.19
N LEU A 43 -13.35 11.91 -38.94
CA LEU A 43 -13.07 10.54 -38.48
C LEU A 43 -11.58 10.33 -38.23
N GLY A 44 -10.71 10.86 -39.10
CA GLY A 44 -9.25 10.82 -38.91
C GLY A 44 -8.83 11.48 -37.58
N LYS A 45 -9.36 12.67 -37.30
CA LYS A 45 -9.13 13.36 -36.02
C LYS A 45 -9.63 12.57 -34.81
N GLN A 46 -10.78 11.92 -34.91
CA GLN A 46 -11.28 11.06 -33.84
C GLN A 46 -10.37 9.86 -33.60
N PHE A 47 -9.82 9.28 -34.67
CA PHE A 47 -8.89 8.17 -34.58
C PHE A 47 -7.55 8.58 -33.96
N GLU A 48 -6.99 9.73 -34.34
CA GLU A 48 -5.82 10.32 -33.68
C GLU A 48 -6.06 10.54 -32.18
N GLY A 49 -7.28 10.94 -31.79
CA GLY A 49 -7.71 11.01 -30.39
C GLY A 49 -7.59 9.66 -29.67
N ILE A 50 -8.05 8.57 -30.30
CA ILE A 50 -7.94 7.21 -29.75
C ILE A 50 -6.47 6.78 -29.64
N GLU A 51 -5.62 7.12 -30.61
CA GLU A 51 -4.19 6.81 -30.56
C GLU A 51 -3.50 7.53 -29.39
N ASN A 52 -3.84 8.81 -29.17
CA ASN A 52 -3.34 9.58 -28.02
C ASN A 52 -3.82 8.99 -26.69
N ASP A 53 -5.10 8.62 -26.58
CA ASP A 53 -5.66 8.00 -25.38
C ASP A 53 -4.97 6.66 -25.07
N ARG A 54 -4.71 5.85 -26.10
CA ARG A 54 -3.94 4.59 -25.97
C ARG A 54 -2.55 4.86 -25.41
N ASP A 55 -1.84 5.87 -25.95
CA ASP A 55 -0.48 6.17 -25.53
C ASP A 55 -0.44 6.68 -24.10
N GLN A 56 -1.39 7.54 -23.70
CA GLN A 56 -1.55 7.96 -22.30
C GLN A 56 -1.84 6.78 -21.38
N PHE A 57 -2.72 5.86 -21.78
CA PHE A 57 -3.00 4.66 -21.01
C PHE A 57 -1.76 3.77 -20.86
N TYR A 58 -1.00 3.57 -21.94
CA TYR A 58 0.24 2.79 -21.89
C TYR A 58 1.27 3.40 -20.94
N GLN A 59 1.43 4.73 -20.95
CA GLN A 59 2.31 5.41 -20.00
C GLN A 59 1.87 5.18 -18.55
N LYS A 60 0.58 5.35 -18.23
CA LYS A 60 0.03 5.06 -16.89
C LYS A 60 0.29 3.62 -16.46
N LEU A 61 0.13 2.66 -17.38
CA LEU A 61 0.39 1.25 -17.12
C LEU A 61 1.88 0.99 -16.82
N VAL A 62 2.78 1.58 -17.59
CA VAL A 62 4.24 1.48 -17.37
C VAL A 62 4.63 2.11 -16.04
N GLU A 63 4.07 3.26 -15.70
CA GLU A 63 4.31 3.95 -14.41
C GLU A 63 3.85 3.11 -13.22
N GLN A 64 2.63 2.56 -13.26
CA GLN A 64 2.13 1.68 -12.20
C GLN A 64 2.96 0.40 -12.07
N LYS A 65 3.49 -0.14 -13.18
CA LYS A 65 4.37 -1.30 -13.15
C LYS A 65 5.73 -1.00 -12.53
N LYS A 66 6.27 0.22 -12.73
CA LYS A 66 7.55 0.65 -12.16
C LYS A 66 7.47 0.87 -10.65
N ASP A 67 6.40 1.51 -10.18
CA ASP A 67 6.26 1.87 -8.77
C ASP A 67 5.12 1.10 -8.09
N LYS A 68 5.48 -0.08 -7.58
CA LYS A 68 4.54 -0.95 -6.83
C LYS A 68 4.01 -0.28 -5.56
N LYS A 69 4.73 0.70 -4.99
CA LYS A 69 4.31 1.40 -3.76
C LYS A 69 3.18 2.39 -4.01
N LYS A 70 2.93 2.79 -5.26
CA LYS A 70 1.77 3.60 -5.64
C LYS A 70 0.49 2.80 -5.80
N LEU A 71 0.54 1.47 -5.73
CA LEU A 71 -0.66 0.65 -5.80
C LEU A 71 -1.50 0.93 -4.54
N PRO A 72 -2.77 1.36 -4.69
CA PRO A 72 -3.60 1.74 -3.55
C PRO A 72 -3.72 0.63 -2.49
N LEU A 73 -3.73 -0.64 -2.92
CA LEU A 73 -3.77 -1.78 -2.01
C LEU A 73 -2.50 -1.93 -1.18
N ILE A 74 -1.33 -1.61 -1.74
CA ILE A 74 -0.07 -1.62 -0.99
C ILE A 74 -0.07 -0.48 0.03
N GLN A 75 -0.49 0.72 -0.38
CA GLN A 75 -0.60 1.87 0.55
C GLN A 75 -1.57 1.59 1.70
N GLN A 76 -2.64 0.83 1.45
CA GLN A 76 -3.58 0.42 2.48
C GLN A 76 -2.93 -0.57 3.48
N ILE A 77 -2.11 -1.50 2.99
CA ILE A 77 -1.35 -2.41 3.85
C ILE A 77 -0.33 -1.63 4.67
N ASP A 78 0.44 -0.73 4.05
CA ASP A 78 1.43 0.10 4.71
C ASP A 78 0.78 0.92 5.84
N LYS A 79 -0.40 1.50 5.57
CA LYS A 79 -1.17 2.23 6.60
C LYS A 79 -1.59 1.33 7.77
N TRP A 80 -2.11 0.14 7.49
CA TRP A 80 -2.48 -0.81 8.55
C TRP A 80 -1.29 -1.27 9.37
N GLU A 81 -0.12 -1.44 8.73
CA GLU A 81 1.14 -1.75 9.42
C GLU A 81 1.54 -0.61 10.36
N GLU A 82 1.58 0.63 9.87
CA GLU A 82 1.92 1.81 10.67
C GLU A 82 0.98 1.98 11.87
N ASP A 83 -0.34 1.91 11.64
CA ASP A 83 -1.35 2.04 12.69
C ASP A 83 -1.20 0.93 13.75
N SER A 84 -0.87 -0.29 13.33
CA SER A 84 -0.67 -1.44 14.22
C SER A 84 0.58 -1.28 15.10
N ILE A 85 1.69 -0.86 14.51
CA ILE A 85 2.94 -0.57 15.24
C ILE A 85 2.71 0.55 16.25
N LYS A 86 2.01 1.61 15.85
CA LYS A 86 1.69 2.73 16.73
C LYS A 86 0.87 2.26 17.92
N LYS A 87 -0.14 1.42 17.70
CA LYS A 87 -0.97 0.86 18.78
C LYS A 87 -0.14 0.01 19.76
N ILE A 88 0.74 -0.86 19.28
CA ILE A 88 1.65 -1.64 20.16
C ILE A 88 2.50 -0.71 21.02
N LYS A 89 3.14 0.29 20.39
CA LYS A 89 4.04 1.21 21.09
C LYS A 89 3.29 2.01 22.15
N GLN A 90 2.11 2.51 21.82
CA GLN A 90 1.27 3.27 22.74
C GLN A 90 0.87 2.41 23.95
N THR A 91 0.33 1.21 23.74
CA THR A 91 -0.07 0.33 24.84
C THR A 91 1.12 -0.04 25.73
N ALA A 92 2.28 -0.33 25.14
CA ALA A 92 3.49 -0.62 25.92
C ALA A 92 3.92 0.59 26.78
N GLU A 93 3.80 1.80 26.23
CA GLU A 93 4.15 3.03 26.95
C GLU A 93 3.17 3.33 28.09
N GLU A 94 1.87 3.16 27.86
CA GLU A 94 0.84 3.28 28.90
C GLU A 94 1.12 2.32 30.07
N CYS A 95 1.47 1.05 29.78
CA CYS A 95 1.85 0.09 30.82
C CYS A 95 3.11 0.52 31.60
N ARG A 96 4.13 1.06 30.91
CA ARG A 96 5.35 1.56 31.58
C ARG A 96 5.06 2.76 32.47
N GLN A 97 4.18 3.66 32.04
CA GLN A 97 3.77 4.82 32.82
C GLN A 97 3.07 4.39 34.11
N ILE A 98 2.10 3.48 34.02
CA ILE A 98 1.40 2.92 35.19
C ILE A 98 2.41 2.31 36.18
N LEU A 99 3.35 1.50 35.68
CA LEU A 99 4.38 0.89 36.53
C LEU A 99 5.29 1.94 37.19
N THR A 100 5.67 2.98 36.45
CA THR A 100 6.52 4.06 36.95
C THR A 100 5.82 4.87 38.03
N GLU A 101 4.54 5.20 37.82
CA GLU A 101 3.72 5.92 38.80
C GLU A 101 3.56 5.14 40.10
N ASP A 102 3.26 3.84 40.02
CA ASP A 102 3.13 3.01 41.21
C ASP A 102 4.47 2.84 41.93
N LYS A 103 5.56 2.65 41.19
CA LYS A 103 6.92 2.62 41.75
C LYS A 103 7.23 3.91 42.50
N ASN A 104 6.89 5.06 41.93
CA ASN A 104 7.08 6.35 42.60
C ASN A 104 6.22 6.46 43.87
N LYS A 105 4.95 6.03 43.84
CA LYS A 105 4.08 5.98 45.04
C LYS A 105 4.66 5.06 46.11
N HIS A 106 5.23 3.93 45.73
CA HIS A 106 5.90 3.01 46.64
C HIS A 106 7.10 3.68 47.32
N PHE A 107 7.98 4.33 46.55
CA PHE A 107 9.12 5.05 47.12
C PHE A 107 8.70 6.17 48.07
N ILE A 108 7.70 6.97 47.72
CA ILE A 108 7.18 8.02 48.62
C ILE A 108 6.72 7.42 49.96
N LYS A 109 6.06 6.26 49.95
CA LYS A 109 5.65 5.57 51.18
C LYS A 109 6.83 5.09 52.00
N ILE A 110 7.87 4.55 51.36
CA ILE A 110 9.10 4.12 52.05
C ILE A 110 9.83 5.33 52.65
N GLU A 111 9.94 6.44 51.91
CA GLU A 111 10.53 7.69 52.41
C GLU A 111 9.79 8.22 53.64
N GLN A 112 8.46 8.20 53.62
CA GLN A 112 7.64 8.60 54.78
C GLN A 112 7.90 7.71 56.00
N LYS A 113 7.92 6.38 55.83
CA LYS A 113 8.23 5.45 56.93
C LYS A 113 9.65 5.64 57.45
N LEU A 114 10.62 5.87 56.57
CA LEU A 114 12.01 6.13 56.94
C LEU A 114 12.16 7.44 57.72
N SER A 115 11.41 8.48 57.34
CA SER A 115 11.37 9.75 58.08
C SER A 115 10.82 9.55 59.50
N GLN A 116 9.72 8.82 59.64
CA GLN A 116 9.15 8.48 60.95
C GLN A 116 10.12 7.67 61.81
N PHE A 117 10.76 6.65 61.23
CA PHE A 117 11.79 5.87 61.90
C PHE A 117 12.97 6.74 62.36
N THR A 118 13.38 7.70 61.53
CA THR A 118 14.46 8.65 61.86
C THR A 118 14.07 9.56 63.02
N GLU A 119 12.81 10.00 63.10
CA GLU A 119 12.30 10.78 64.23
C GLU A 119 12.29 9.96 65.52
N GLN A 120 11.84 8.70 65.48
CA GLN A 120 11.88 7.79 66.63
C GLN A 120 13.31 7.61 67.15
N LEU A 121 14.28 7.39 66.26
CA LEU A 121 15.70 7.28 66.64
C LEU A 121 16.23 8.55 67.31
N LYS A 122 15.85 9.73 66.80
CA LYS A 122 16.25 11.01 67.39
C LYS A 122 15.66 11.19 68.78
N GLN A 123 14.39 10.85 68.96
CA GLN A 123 13.69 10.97 70.24
C GLN A 123 14.31 10.05 71.30
N SER A 124 14.46 8.75 71.02
CA SER A 124 15.12 7.81 71.94
C SER A 124 16.54 8.26 72.31
N ARG A 125 17.28 8.88 71.39
CA ARG A 125 18.61 9.44 71.68
C ARG A 125 18.57 10.70 72.55
N GLN A 126 17.56 11.55 72.39
CA GLN A 126 17.41 12.77 73.20
C GLN A 126 16.97 12.45 74.63
N GLU A 127 16.11 11.46 74.78
CA GLU A 127 15.57 11.00 76.07
C GLU A 127 16.52 10.01 76.77
N ASP A 128 17.61 9.57 76.10
CA ASP A 128 18.51 8.49 76.52
C ASP A 128 17.74 7.18 76.85
N GLU A 129 16.58 7.02 76.21
CA GLU A 129 15.64 5.90 76.37
C GLU A 129 15.91 4.84 75.29
N PHE A 130 16.97 4.06 75.50
CA PHE A 130 17.22 2.85 74.72
C PHE A 130 17.89 1.77 75.56
N ASN A 131 17.51 0.52 75.30
CA ASN A 131 18.17 -0.67 75.79
C ASN A 131 18.37 -1.67 74.65
N GLU A 132 18.84 -2.87 74.96
CA GLU A 132 19.09 -3.93 73.99
C GLU A 132 17.84 -4.31 73.18
N ILE A 133 16.66 -4.25 73.81
CA ILE A 133 15.37 -4.55 73.17
C ILE A 133 15.06 -3.46 72.13
N ASN A 134 15.17 -2.18 72.51
CA ASN A 134 14.96 -1.08 71.57
C ASN A 134 15.94 -1.15 70.38
N LEU A 135 17.20 -1.49 70.63
CA LEU A 135 18.21 -1.64 69.58
C LEU A 135 17.86 -2.77 68.61
N ASP A 136 17.36 -3.89 69.11
CA ASP A 136 16.93 -5.02 68.28
C ASP A 136 15.67 -4.68 67.46
N GLU A 137 14.71 -3.97 68.07
CA GLU A 137 13.53 -3.45 67.38
C GLU A 137 13.92 -2.48 66.25
N PHE A 138 14.82 -1.53 66.51
CA PHE A 138 15.25 -0.58 65.47
C PHE A 138 15.96 -1.28 64.31
N LYS A 139 16.81 -2.29 64.58
CA LYS A 139 17.43 -3.10 63.54
C LYS A 139 16.37 -3.84 62.72
N THR A 140 15.42 -4.47 63.39
CA THR A 140 14.34 -5.23 62.73
C THR A 140 13.48 -4.33 61.84
N GLN A 141 13.11 -3.13 62.32
CA GLN A 141 12.36 -2.15 61.54
C GLN A 141 13.14 -1.68 60.31
N LEU A 142 14.45 -1.43 60.45
CA LEU A 142 15.29 -1.03 59.34
C LEU A 142 15.42 -2.14 58.28
N THR A 143 15.61 -3.39 58.70
CA THR A 143 15.63 -4.55 57.79
C THR A 143 14.31 -4.68 57.04
N LYS A 144 13.18 -4.54 57.74
CA LYS A 144 11.86 -4.58 57.11
C LYS A 144 11.67 -3.49 56.06
N LEU A 145 12.14 -2.26 56.31
CA LEU A 145 12.10 -1.18 55.31
C LEU A 145 12.95 -1.52 54.08
N ALA A 146 14.12 -2.15 54.26
CA ALA A 146 14.96 -2.59 53.16
C ALA A 146 14.30 -3.69 52.31
N GLU A 147 13.62 -4.64 52.96
CA GLU A 147 12.84 -5.68 52.28
C GLU A 147 11.66 -5.10 51.50
N GLU A 148 10.89 -4.20 52.11
CA GLU A 148 9.77 -3.52 51.45
C GLU A 148 10.24 -2.67 50.27
N LEU A 149 11.41 -2.02 50.36
CA LEU A 149 12.01 -1.28 49.25
C LEU A 149 12.35 -2.20 48.06
N ALA A 150 12.83 -3.42 48.34
CA ALA A 150 13.23 -4.39 47.32
C ALA A 150 12.04 -5.04 46.60
N GLN A 151 10.88 -5.18 47.25
CA GLN A 151 9.68 -5.78 46.65
C GLN A 151 8.42 -4.91 46.79
N PRO A 152 8.06 -4.12 45.75
CA PRO A 152 6.73 -3.52 45.66
C PRO A 152 5.68 -4.61 45.44
N SER A 153 4.77 -4.80 46.40
CA SER A 153 3.89 -5.98 46.47
C SER A 153 2.61 -5.90 45.63
N ASN A 154 2.37 -4.79 44.91
CA ASN A 154 1.02 -4.43 44.45
C ASN A 154 0.81 -4.51 42.93
N ILE A 155 1.83 -4.82 42.12
CA ILE A 155 1.70 -4.90 40.65
C ILE A 155 2.08 -6.28 40.13
N ARG A 156 1.23 -6.79 39.24
CA ARG A 156 1.49 -7.96 38.42
C ARG A 156 1.36 -7.59 36.95
N ILE A 157 2.35 -7.97 36.15
CA ILE A 157 2.25 -7.92 34.69
C ILE A 157 1.53 -9.18 34.23
N GLN A 158 0.48 -9.01 33.43
CA GLN A 158 -0.25 -10.11 32.80
C GLN A 158 -0.34 -9.83 31.30
N GLN A 159 -0.25 -10.91 30.51
CA GLN A 159 -0.51 -10.86 29.09
C GLN A 159 -1.92 -11.37 28.82
N ASP A 160 -2.76 -10.55 28.22
CA ASP A 160 -4.09 -10.95 27.80
C ASP A 160 -4.02 -11.77 26.51
N SER A 161 -4.91 -12.75 26.40
CA SER A 161 -5.04 -13.62 25.22
C SER A 161 -5.83 -12.97 24.07
N THR A 162 -6.35 -11.76 24.26
CA THR A 162 -7.04 -11.00 23.21
C THR A 162 -6.04 -10.31 22.27
N SER A 163 -6.32 -10.32 20.97
CA SER A 163 -5.39 -9.73 19.99
C SER A 163 -5.48 -8.21 20.01
N LEU A 164 -4.33 -7.56 20.26
CA LEU A 164 -4.22 -6.09 20.20
C LEU A 164 -4.41 -5.56 18.77
N ILE A 165 -4.01 -6.34 17.76
CA ILE A 165 -4.03 -5.99 16.34
C ILE A 165 -4.92 -6.98 15.58
N ASN A 166 -5.65 -6.44 14.60
CA ASN A 166 -6.47 -7.24 13.70
C ASN A 166 -5.59 -7.91 12.63
N LYS A 167 -5.83 -9.20 12.39
CA LYS A 167 -5.23 -9.91 11.26
C LYS A 167 -5.87 -9.45 9.96
N PHE A 168 -5.07 -8.97 9.02
CA PHE A 168 -5.51 -8.71 7.65
C PHE A 168 -5.01 -9.81 6.69
N SER A 169 -5.74 -10.02 5.60
CA SER A 169 -5.43 -11.04 4.59
C SER A 169 -5.84 -10.56 3.19
N VAL A 170 -5.14 -11.05 2.18
CA VAL A 170 -5.45 -10.76 0.77
C VAL A 170 -6.28 -11.90 0.21
N VAL A 171 -7.49 -11.60 -0.26
CA VAL A 171 -8.36 -12.55 -0.97
C VAL A 171 -8.30 -12.24 -2.45
N VAL A 172 -7.75 -13.17 -3.24
CA VAL A 172 -7.68 -13.03 -4.69
C VAL A 172 -8.86 -13.79 -5.30
N SER A 173 -9.92 -13.06 -5.62
CA SER A 173 -11.03 -13.60 -6.39
C SER A 173 -10.61 -13.66 -7.87
N SER A 174 -10.38 -14.85 -8.40
CA SER A 174 -10.15 -15.03 -9.84
C SER A 174 -11.42 -14.66 -10.60
N GLY A 175 -11.51 -13.42 -11.07
CA GLY A 175 -12.61 -12.93 -11.90
C GLY A 175 -12.71 -13.73 -13.21
N ILE A 176 -13.94 -14.08 -13.55
CA ILE A 176 -14.35 -14.83 -14.74
C ILE A 176 -13.70 -14.21 -15.99
N ARG A 177 -13.03 -15.05 -16.80
CA ARG A 177 -12.59 -14.70 -18.15
C ARG A 177 -13.83 -14.44 -19.00
N GLN A 178 -14.21 -13.18 -19.18
CA GLN A 178 -14.98 -12.82 -20.37
C GLN A 178 -13.96 -12.75 -21.53
N GLU A 179 -13.84 -13.85 -22.26
CA GLU A 179 -13.22 -13.84 -23.59
C GLU A 179 -14.07 -12.96 -24.51
N ASN A 180 -13.83 -11.67 -24.49
CA ASN A 180 -14.33 -10.78 -25.53
C ASN A 180 -13.57 -11.13 -26.82
N LYS A 181 -14.20 -11.94 -27.67
CA LYS A 181 -13.85 -12.12 -29.09
C LYS A 181 -13.98 -10.78 -29.82
N TYR A 182 -13.00 -9.90 -29.66
CA TYR A 182 -12.78 -8.83 -30.62
C TYR A 182 -12.04 -9.43 -31.81
N ASN A 183 -12.72 -9.46 -32.96
CA ASN A 183 -12.20 -9.99 -34.21
C ASN A 183 -10.87 -9.33 -34.58
N ASP A 184 -9.89 -10.19 -34.82
CA ASP A 184 -8.53 -9.93 -35.30
C ASP A 184 -8.57 -9.38 -36.74
N ILE A 185 -8.86 -8.09 -36.90
CA ILE A 185 -8.79 -7.41 -38.22
C ILE A 185 -7.68 -6.33 -38.24
N GLY A 186 -7.06 -6.00 -37.10
CA GLY A 186 -6.21 -4.80 -36.99
C GLY A 186 -4.71 -5.00 -36.76
N LEU A 187 -4.20 -6.19 -36.41
CA LEU A 187 -2.83 -6.34 -35.91
C LEU A 187 -1.78 -6.71 -36.98
N ASN A 188 -2.18 -6.95 -38.23
CA ASN A 188 -1.26 -7.34 -39.30
C ASN A 188 -0.65 -6.17 -40.10
N GLN A 189 -1.04 -4.92 -39.87
CA GLN A 189 -0.50 -3.77 -40.62
C GLN A 189 0.64 -3.02 -39.91
N PHE A 190 0.74 -3.09 -38.57
CA PHE A 190 1.85 -2.44 -37.85
C PHE A 190 3.14 -3.26 -37.81
N LYS A 191 3.10 -4.55 -38.16
CA LYS A 191 4.30 -5.40 -38.27
C LYS A 191 5.04 -5.29 -39.61
N ARG A 192 4.47 -4.64 -40.63
CA ARG A 192 5.12 -4.52 -41.96
C ARG A 192 5.94 -3.24 -42.16
N LYS A 193 5.73 -2.17 -41.39
CA LYS A 193 6.52 -0.93 -41.53
C LYS A 193 7.85 -0.91 -40.76
N LYS A 194 8.11 -1.85 -39.86
CA LYS A 194 9.39 -1.94 -39.12
C LYS A 194 10.43 -2.84 -39.80
N SER A 195 10.05 -3.61 -40.81
CA SER A 195 10.94 -4.50 -41.57
C SER A 195 11.47 -3.92 -42.89
N GLU A 196 10.99 -2.74 -43.32
CA GLU A 196 11.42 -2.11 -44.59
C GLU A 196 12.36 -0.90 -44.40
N GLU A 197 12.75 -0.56 -43.17
CA GLU A 197 13.71 0.52 -42.88
C GLU A 197 15.09 0.03 -42.37
N LEU A 198 15.36 -1.29 -42.44
CA LEU A 198 16.65 -1.88 -42.02
C LEU A 198 17.54 -2.36 -43.19
N ASP A 199 17.09 -2.25 -44.44
CA ASP A 199 17.88 -2.62 -45.62
C ASP A 199 18.22 -1.41 -46.50
N ARG A 200 18.86 -0.38 -45.91
CA ARG A 200 19.75 0.54 -46.66
C ARG A 200 20.90 1.06 -45.80
N SER A 201 22.05 0.38 -46.00
CA SER A 201 23.43 0.89 -46.05
C SER A 201 24.41 0.29 -45.01
N PRO A 202 25.68 0.03 -45.39
CA PRO A 202 26.51 -1.02 -44.79
C PRO A 202 27.57 -0.53 -43.79
N ASN A 203 28.09 -1.50 -43.03
CA ASN A 203 29.38 -1.56 -42.33
C ASN A 203 29.63 -0.58 -41.17
N ASN A 204 29.82 -1.10 -39.95
CA ASN A 204 31.14 -1.53 -39.45
C ASN A 204 31.10 -1.96 -37.95
N SER A 205 31.75 -3.08 -37.64
CA SER A 205 32.36 -3.49 -36.35
C SER A 205 31.50 -3.75 -35.09
N ASN A 206 31.10 -5.02 -34.92
CA ASN A 206 31.40 -5.98 -33.82
C ASN A 206 31.59 -5.50 -32.34
N PRO A 207 31.42 -6.38 -31.33
CA PRO A 207 30.20 -6.97 -30.74
C PRO A 207 30.21 -6.79 -29.19
N GLN A 208 29.48 -7.65 -28.44
CA GLN A 208 29.43 -7.88 -26.97
C GLN A 208 28.08 -7.45 -26.36
N ILE A 209 27.29 -8.26 -25.65
CA ILE A 209 27.48 -9.55 -24.98
C ILE A 209 26.09 -10.22 -24.80
N LEU A 210 26.12 -11.56 -24.93
CA LEU A 210 25.25 -12.63 -24.44
C LEU A 210 23.78 -12.39 -24.05
N THR A 211 22.94 -13.09 -24.83
CA THR A 211 21.82 -13.91 -24.37
C THR A 211 22.13 -14.72 -23.10
N SER A 212 21.20 -14.73 -22.13
CA SER A 212 20.89 -15.97 -21.43
C SER A 212 19.41 -16.04 -21.06
N TYR A 213 18.85 -17.20 -21.44
CA TYR A 213 17.48 -17.64 -21.26
C TYR A 213 17.24 -18.12 -19.82
N ILE A 214 16.00 -17.85 -19.38
CA ILE A 214 15.10 -18.69 -18.58
C ILE A 214 15.60 -20.11 -18.22
N ASN A 215 15.62 -20.47 -16.93
CA ASN A 215 14.67 -21.39 -16.24
C ASN A 215 15.33 -22.13 -15.04
N LYS A 216 14.66 -22.15 -13.87
CA LYS A 216 14.19 -23.39 -13.18
C LYS A 216 13.72 -23.13 -11.74
N SER A 217 12.58 -23.73 -11.44
CA SER A 217 11.89 -23.90 -10.16
C SER A 217 12.60 -24.89 -9.22
N SER A 218 12.36 -24.78 -7.90
CA SER A 218 12.23 -25.83 -6.84
C SER A 218 12.25 -25.11 -5.45
N ILE A 219 11.18 -25.00 -4.66
CA ILE A 219 10.54 -25.92 -3.66
C ILE A 219 11.51 -26.48 -2.58
N ILE A 220 11.01 -26.46 -1.32
CA ILE A 220 11.40 -27.17 -0.06
C ILE A 220 12.37 -26.35 0.85
N SER A 221 12.24 -26.14 2.17
CA SER A 221 11.24 -26.33 3.24
C SER A 221 11.79 -25.72 4.56
N SER A 222 10.89 -25.22 5.41
CA SER A 222 10.84 -25.27 6.90
C SER A 222 12.08 -25.06 7.82
N SER A 223 11.92 -24.18 8.83
CA SER A 223 12.13 -24.37 10.31
C SER A 223 12.46 -23.01 10.96
N SER A 224 11.63 -22.39 11.82
CA SER A 224 11.25 -22.75 13.19
C SER A 224 12.40 -23.17 14.09
N LYS A 225 12.86 -22.25 14.96
CA LYS A 225 13.43 -22.55 16.28
C LYS A 225 13.00 -21.48 17.28
N TYR A 226 12.04 -21.85 18.11
CA TYR A 226 12.04 -21.49 19.53
C TYR A 226 13.26 -22.14 20.18
N ASP A 227 13.89 -21.45 21.13
CA ASP A 227 14.40 -22.09 22.34
C ASP A 227 14.55 -21.06 23.47
N ASN A 228 13.93 -21.40 24.59
CA ASN A 228 14.08 -20.83 25.93
C ASN A 228 15.37 -21.35 26.59
N SER A 229 15.82 -20.62 27.62
CA SER A 229 16.69 -20.97 28.78
C SER A 229 17.74 -19.85 28.94
N ILE A 230 17.94 -19.18 30.07
CA ILE A 230 17.81 -19.51 31.50
C ILE A 230 17.31 -18.27 32.25
#